data_AF-A0A679A5N7-F1
#
_entry.id   AF-A0A679A5N7-F1
#
_cell.length_a   1.000
_cell.length_b   1.000
_cell.length_c   1.000
_cell.angle_alpha   90.00
_cell.angle_beta   90.00
_cell.angle_gamma   90.00
#
_symmetry.space_group_name_H-M   'P 1'
#
loop_
_entity.id
_entity.type
_entity.pdbx_description
1 polymer ?
#
loop_
_entity_poly.entity_id
_entity_poly.type
_entity_poly.pdbx_seq_one_letter_code
_entity_poly.pdbx_strand_id
1 'polypeptide(L)'
;PVDFHQKEKKSALEVVMTVLHAGGKFDKGSYKVSGGLHGVGVSCVNALSTHMTTNVFRNGKIYQQEYACGKPLYPVKEVGTSDITGTKQTFWPDGSIFTTTEYKYDILQARMRELAYLNK
;
A
#
# COMPACT_ATOMS: atom_id res chain seq x y z
N PRO A 1 -1.58 9.25 -2.24
CA PRO A 1 -2.27 10.50 -1.85
C PRO A 1 -3.07 10.27 -0.56
N VAL A 2 -3.31 11.32 0.24
CA VAL A 2 -4.08 11.22 1.50
C VAL A 2 -5.36 12.07 1.47
N ASP A 3 -5.50 12.88 0.42
CA ASP A 3 -6.57 13.84 0.24
C ASP A 3 -7.92 13.14 0.08
N PHE A 4 -9.00 13.83 0.42
CA PHE A 4 -10.35 13.28 0.33
C PHE A 4 -10.77 13.07 -1.14
N HIS A 5 -11.25 11.87 -1.46
CA HIS A 5 -11.72 11.50 -2.79
C HIS A 5 -13.24 11.72 -2.87
N GLN A 6 -13.68 12.79 -3.55
CA GLN A 6 -15.07 13.25 -3.54
C GLN A 6 -16.09 12.17 -3.93
N LYS A 7 -15.80 11.37 -4.98
CA LYS A 7 -16.71 10.33 -5.47
C LYS A 7 -16.88 9.17 -4.48
N GLU A 8 -15.80 8.77 -3.83
CA GLU A 8 -15.76 7.59 -2.94
C GLU A 8 -16.02 7.95 -1.47
N LYS A 9 -16.12 9.25 -1.17
CA LYS A 9 -16.40 9.82 0.16
C LYS A 9 -15.46 9.32 1.26
N LYS A 10 -14.20 9.06 0.93
CA LYS A 10 -13.13 8.62 1.84
C LYS A 10 -11.79 9.17 1.35
N SER A 11 -10.74 9.04 2.15
CA SER A 11 -9.39 9.45 1.72
C SER A 11 -8.93 8.62 0.52
N ALA A 12 -8.14 9.21 -0.38
CA ALA A 12 -7.54 8.48 -1.51
C ALA A 12 -6.64 7.32 -1.05
N LEU A 13 -6.05 7.42 0.15
CA LEU A 13 -5.32 6.32 0.80
C LEU A 13 -6.28 5.15 1.02
N GLU A 14 -7.42 5.37 1.69
CA GLU A 14 -8.39 4.31 1.95
C GLU A 14 -8.99 3.74 0.67
N VAL A 15 -9.27 4.58 -0.34
CA VAL A 15 -9.75 4.11 -1.66
C VAL A 15 -8.80 3.05 -2.22
N VAL A 16 -7.51 3.37 -2.34
CA VAL A 16 -6.52 2.46 -2.93
C VAL A 16 -6.36 1.16 -2.12
N MET A 17 -6.56 1.22 -0.81
CA MET A 17 -6.44 0.08 0.09
C MET A 17 -7.70 -0.81 0.12
N THR A 18 -8.88 -0.29 -0.22
CA THR A 18 -10.17 -0.98 0.02
C THR A 18 -11.04 -1.18 -1.22
N VAL A 19 -10.75 -0.50 -2.34
CA VAL A 19 -11.53 -0.56 -3.58
C VAL A 19 -10.70 -1.26 -4.65
N LEU A 20 -11.27 -2.29 -5.29
CA LEU A 20 -10.64 -2.95 -6.43
C LEU A 20 -10.70 -2.06 -7.67
N HIS A 21 -9.69 -2.19 -8.54
CA HIS A 21 -9.54 -1.36 -9.74
C HIS A 21 -9.44 0.14 -9.43
N ALA A 22 -8.90 0.49 -8.26
CA ALA A 22 -8.64 1.86 -7.88
C ALA A 22 -7.13 2.16 -7.88
N GLY A 23 -6.74 3.26 -8.53
CA GLY A 23 -5.35 3.69 -8.58
C GLY A 23 -5.07 4.72 -9.67
N GLY A 24 -3.92 5.40 -9.58
CA GLY A 24 -3.51 6.42 -10.55
C GLY A 24 -2.77 5.88 -11.78
N LYS A 25 -2.88 4.57 -12.08
CA LYS A 25 -2.09 3.92 -13.16
C LYS A 25 -2.89 3.60 -14.40
N PHE A 26 -4.13 4.08 -14.48
CA PHE A 26 -5.00 3.89 -15.66
C PHE A 26 -4.76 4.94 -16.76
N ASP A 27 -4.10 6.05 -16.41
CA ASP A 27 -3.69 7.09 -17.34
C ASP A 27 -2.15 7.23 -17.38
N LYS A 28 -1.65 7.98 -18.37
CA LYS A 28 -0.21 8.30 -18.50
C LYS A 28 0.20 9.54 -17.70
N GLY A 29 -0.73 10.15 -16.95
CA GLY A 29 -0.51 11.43 -16.27
C GLY A 29 0.28 11.27 -14.97
N SER A 30 -0.03 10.24 -14.19
CA SER A 30 0.68 10.00 -12.92
C SER A 30 1.94 9.14 -13.10
N TYR A 31 1.91 8.17 -14.02
CA TYR A 31 3.03 7.29 -14.32
C TYR A 31 3.20 7.18 -15.84
N LYS A 32 4.32 7.67 -16.37
CA LYS A 32 4.62 7.58 -17.81
C LYS A 32 4.75 6.12 -18.28
N VAL A 33 5.38 5.28 -17.45
CA VAL A 33 5.51 3.83 -17.62
C VAL A 33 5.44 3.18 -16.23
N SER A 34 4.69 2.10 -16.09
CA SER A 34 4.68 1.32 -14.84
C SER A 34 4.30 -0.14 -15.10
N GLY A 35 4.82 -1.07 -14.29
CA GLY A 35 4.48 -2.50 -14.42
C GLY A 35 3.12 -2.88 -13.84
N GLY A 36 2.52 -2.04 -13.00
CA GLY A 36 1.21 -2.32 -12.39
C GLY A 36 0.09 -1.59 -13.13
N LEU A 37 -0.89 -2.32 -13.68
CA LEU A 37 -1.96 -1.73 -14.49
C LEU A 37 -3.37 -2.07 -13.99
N HIS A 38 -3.51 -3.05 -13.10
CA HIS A 38 -4.83 -3.57 -12.74
C HIS A 38 -5.53 -2.79 -11.62
N GLY A 39 -4.79 -2.02 -10.80
CA GLY A 39 -5.36 -1.30 -9.66
C GLY A 39 -5.88 -2.21 -8.52
N VAL A 40 -5.32 -3.42 -8.38
CA VAL A 40 -5.76 -4.41 -7.36
C VAL A 40 -4.64 -4.91 -6.45
N GLY A 41 -3.36 -4.69 -6.81
CA GLY A 41 -2.26 -5.38 -6.13
C GLY A 41 -2.21 -5.13 -4.61
N VAL A 42 -2.27 -3.87 -4.19
CA VAL A 42 -2.17 -3.52 -2.76
C VAL A 42 -3.45 -3.82 -1.97
N SER A 43 -4.63 -3.73 -2.60
CA SER A 43 -5.89 -4.10 -1.97
C SER A 43 -6.00 -5.62 -1.79
N CYS A 44 -5.43 -6.42 -2.70
CA CYS A 44 -5.26 -7.87 -2.48
C CYS A 44 -4.35 -8.15 -1.28
N VAL A 45 -3.19 -7.49 -1.16
CA VAL A 45 -2.30 -7.66 0.00
C VAL A 45 -3.04 -7.32 1.30
N ASN A 46 -3.79 -6.21 1.31
CA ASN A 46 -4.60 -5.79 2.46
C ASN A 46 -5.68 -6.82 2.83
N ALA A 47 -6.43 -7.31 1.84
CA ALA A 47 -7.49 -8.29 2.06
C ALA A 47 -6.97 -9.64 2.57
N LEU A 48 -5.75 -10.03 2.20
CA LEU A 48 -5.10 -11.29 2.57
C LEU A 48 -4.19 -11.18 3.80
N SER A 49 -4.31 -10.09 4.57
CA SER A 49 -3.52 -9.85 5.77
C SER A 49 -4.42 -9.79 7.01
N THR A 50 -3.98 -10.39 8.12
CA THR A 50 -4.68 -10.23 9.42
C THR A 50 -4.62 -8.79 9.90
N HIS A 51 -3.50 -8.12 9.65
CA HIS A 51 -3.30 -6.70 9.94
C HIS A 51 -2.43 -6.05 8.86
N MET A 52 -2.68 -4.77 8.59
CA MET A 52 -1.85 -3.96 7.72
C MET A 52 -1.80 -2.51 8.19
N THR A 53 -0.61 -1.94 8.26
CA THR A 53 -0.36 -0.52 8.53
C THR A 53 0.17 0.16 7.28
N THR A 54 -0.51 1.24 6.87
CA THR A 54 -0.05 2.13 5.81
C THR A 54 0.37 3.46 6.41
N ASN A 55 1.64 3.84 6.23
CA ASN A 55 2.14 5.18 6.54
C ASN A 55 2.43 5.93 5.24
N VAL A 56 1.96 7.17 5.14
CA VAL A 56 2.30 8.10 4.06
C VAL A 56 3.01 9.31 4.63
N PHE A 57 4.22 9.56 4.17
CA PHE A 57 5.05 10.70 4.56
C PHE A 57 4.93 11.76 3.47
N ARG A 58 4.31 12.90 3.79
CA ARG A 58 4.03 13.97 2.82
C ARG A 58 3.82 15.31 3.53
N ASN A 59 4.30 16.40 2.91
CA ASN A 59 4.09 17.77 3.39
C ASN A 59 4.51 17.99 4.87
N GLY A 60 5.65 17.43 5.28
CA GLY A 60 6.13 17.56 6.65
C GLY A 60 5.44 16.65 7.67
N LYS A 61 4.53 15.77 7.24
CA LYS A 61 3.61 15.02 8.11
C LYS A 61 3.65 13.51 7.84
N ILE A 62 3.31 12.73 8.87
CA ILE A 62 3.08 11.29 8.80
C ILE A 62 1.59 11.05 8.91
N TYR A 63 1.01 10.46 7.87
CA TYR A 63 -0.37 9.98 7.86
C TYR A 63 -0.38 8.48 8.05
N GLN A 64 -1.33 7.95 8.83
CA GLN A 64 -1.46 6.53 9.10
C GLN A 64 -2.92 6.07 8.94
N GLN A 65 -3.09 4.86 8.40
CA GLN A 65 -4.30 4.07 8.52
C GLN A 65 -3.94 2.61 8.73
N GLU A 66 -4.71 1.94 9.58
CA GLU A 66 -4.55 0.51 9.87
C GLU A 66 -5.79 -0.26 9.43
N TYR A 67 -5.59 -1.52 9.07
CA TYR A 67 -6.61 -2.41 8.54
C TYR A 67 -6.53 -3.77 9.24
N ALA A 68 -7.69 -4.42 9.39
CA ALA A 68 -7.79 -5.83 9.78
C ALA A 68 -8.60 -6.60 8.74
N CYS A 69 -7.99 -7.61 8.12
CA CYS A 69 -8.60 -8.41 7.03
C CYS A 69 -9.24 -7.51 5.94
N GLY A 70 -8.49 -6.52 5.46
CA GLY A 70 -8.94 -5.56 4.44
C GLY A 70 -9.84 -4.41 4.93
N LYS A 71 -10.34 -4.46 6.18
CA LYS A 71 -11.28 -3.45 6.71
C LYS A 71 -10.52 -2.34 7.45
N PRO A 72 -10.77 -1.06 7.14
CA PRO A 72 -10.14 0.05 7.87
C PRO A 72 -10.61 0.04 9.33
N LEU A 73 -9.66 0.18 10.27
CA LEU A 73 -9.96 0.25 11.70
C LEU A 73 -10.44 1.65 12.12
N TYR A 74 -10.00 2.68 11.39
CA TYR A 74 -10.33 4.08 11.63
C TYR A 74 -10.02 4.92 10.37
N PRO A 75 -10.57 6.14 10.21
CA PRO A 75 -10.21 7.05 9.12
C PRO A 75 -8.74 7.49 9.18
N VAL A 76 -8.12 7.82 8.04
CA VAL A 76 -6.73 8.32 8.00
C VAL A 76 -6.51 9.44 9.00
N LYS A 77 -5.45 9.32 9.80
CA LYS A 77 -5.06 10.30 10.82
C LYS A 77 -3.61 10.74 10.65
N GLU A 78 -3.33 11.97 11.04
CA GLU A 78 -1.96 12.45 11.22
C GLU A 78 -1.40 11.89 12.54
N VAL A 79 -0.21 11.31 12.50
CA VAL A 79 0.43 10.65 13.67
C VAL A 79 1.78 11.27 14.04
N GLY A 80 2.22 12.31 13.33
CA GLY A 80 3.46 13.01 13.63
C GLY A 80 3.99 13.81 12.45
N THR A 81 5.21 14.35 12.63
CA THR A 81 5.94 15.11 11.61
C THR A 81 7.04 14.27 10.97
N SER A 82 7.42 14.60 9.74
CA SER A 82 8.47 13.90 8.98
C SER A 82 9.19 14.85 8.03
N ASP A 83 10.51 14.71 7.95
CA ASP A 83 11.38 15.39 6.99
C ASP A 83 11.50 14.64 5.65
N ILE A 84 11.09 13.37 5.60
CA ILE A 84 11.07 12.56 4.39
C ILE A 84 9.72 12.57 3.66
N THR A 85 9.73 12.14 2.40
CA THR A 85 8.53 11.80 1.63
C THR A 85 8.56 10.33 1.22
N GLY A 86 7.41 9.68 1.19
CA GLY A 86 7.34 8.26 0.80
C GLY A 86 6.11 7.55 1.33
N THR A 87 6.11 6.23 1.21
CA THR A 87 5.06 5.36 1.73
C THR A 87 5.70 4.12 2.32
N LYS A 88 5.33 3.76 3.54
CA LYS A 88 5.72 2.51 4.19
C LYS A 88 4.48 1.64 4.33
N GLN A 89 4.60 0.39 3.91
CA GLN A 89 3.59 -0.63 4.09
C GLN A 89 4.16 -1.70 5.02
N THR A 90 3.39 -2.10 6.02
CA THR A 90 3.73 -3.21 6.91
C THR A 90 2.49 -4.08 7.05
N PHE A 91 2.61 -5.39 6.84
CA PHE A 91 1.47 -6.28 6.76
C PHE A 91 1.83 -7.66 7.32
N TRP A 92 0.82 -8.36 7.80
CA TRP A 92 0.93 -9.69 8.39
C TRP A 92 0.03 -10.66 7.63
N PRO A 93 0.59 -11.64 6.89
CA PRO A 93 -0.21 -12.55 6.06
C PRO A 93 -1.18 -13.37 6.92
N ASP A 94 -2.36 -13.63 6.38
CA ASP A 94 -3.41 -14.38 7.07
C ASP A 94 -3.15 -15.89 7.07
N GLY A 95 -2.82 -16.45 8.24
CA GLY A 95 -2.56 -17.88 8.42
C GLY A 95 -3.80 -18.78 8.29
N SER A 96 -5.01 -18.21 8.23
CA SER A 96 -6.23 -18.95 7.86
C SER A 96 -6.36 -19.14 6.35
N ILE A 97 -5.65 -18.33 5.54
CA ILE A 97 -5.66 -18.38 4.08
C ILE A 97 -4.39 -19.09 3.56
N PHE A 98 -3.22 -18.71 4.07
CA PHE A 98 -1.94 -19.25 3.64
C PHE A 98 -1.51 -20.43 4.51
N THR A 99 -1.00 -21.49 3.89
CA THR A 99 -0.43 -22.66 4.59
C THR A 99 0.87 -22.35 5.32
N THR A 100 1.59 -21.29 4.92
CA THR A 100 2.79 -20.79 5.59
C THR A 100 2.79 -19.27 5.55
N THR A 101 3.20 -18.65 6.66
CA THR A 101 3.31 -17.19 6.83
C THR A 101 4.74 -16.72 7.02
N GLU A 102 5.70 -17.65 7.02
CA GLU A 102 7.12 -17.38 7.20
C GLU A 102 7.76 -17.00 5.86
N TYR A 103 8.37 -15.81 5.81
CA TYR A 103 9.09 -15.36 4.63
C TYR A 103 10.48 -15.97 4.57
N LYS A 104 10.83 -16.54 3.42
CA LYS A 104 12.17 -17.06 3.15
C LYS A 104 13.07 -15.95 2.62
N TYR A 105 14.18 -15.72 3.32
CA TYR A 105 15.11 -14.63 3.02
C TYR A 105 15.71 -14.73 1.60
N ASP A 106 16.10 -15.92 1.18
CA ASP A 106 16.71 -16.21 -0.12
C ASP A 106 15.81 -15.80 -1.30
N ILE A 107 14.50 -16.11 -1.22
CA ILE A 107 13.51 -15.72 -2.23
C ILE A 107 13.41 -14.19 -2.33
N LEU A 108 13.29 -13.49 -1.20
CA LEU A 108 13.20 -12.03 -1.17
C LEU A 108 14.50 -11.39 -1.68
N GLN A 109 15.64 -11.89 -1.21
CA GLN A 109 16.96 -11.39 -1.58
C GLN A 109 17.21 -11.53 -3.08
N ALA A 110 16.84 -12.66 -3.69
CA ALA A 110 16.95 -12.86 -5.13
C ALA A 110 16.14 -11.82 -5.91
N ARG A 111 14.86 -11.62 -5.53
CA ARG A 111 14.00 -10.66 -6.22
C ARG A 111 14.47 -9.21 -6.07
N MET A 112 14.93 -8.83 -4.88
CA MET A 112 15.48 -7.49 -4.64
C MET A 112 16.75 -7.24 -5.45
N ARG A 113 17.62 -8.26 -5.59
CA ARG A 113 18.84 -8.17 -6.40
C ARG A 113 18.52 -7.96 -7.89
N GLU A 114 17.57 -8.72 -8.44
CA GLU A 114 17.10 -8.51 -9.83
C GLU A 114 16.59 -7.08 -10.05
N LEU A 115 15.77 -6.57 -9.13
CA LEU A 115 15.25 -5.21 -9.20
C LEU A 115 16.37 -4.16 -9.14
N ALA A 116 17.39 -4.35 -8.31
CA ALA A 116 18.53 -3.44 -8.23
C ALA A 116 19.32 -3.38 -9.56
N TYR A 117 19.43 -4.49 -10.31
CA TYR A 117 20.07 -4.46 -11.63
C TYR A 117 19.23 -3.73 -12.69
N LEU A 118 17.90 -3.83 -12.60
CA LEU A 118 16.98 -3.21 -13.57
C LEU A 118 16.73 -1.72 -13.31
N ASN A 119 17.07 -1.22 -12.12
CA ASN A 119 16.83 0.17 -11.71
C ASN A 119 18.17 0.81 -11.31
N LYS A 120 18.80 1.53 -12.24
CA LYS A 120 20.01 2.34 -12.01
C LYS A 120 19.69 3.74 -11.50
#